data_AF-A0A5J4TL97-F1
#
_entry.id   AF-A0A5J4TL97-F1
#
_cell.length_a   1.000
_cell.length_b   1.000
_cell.length_c   1.000
_cell.angle_alpha   90.00
_cell.angle_beta   90.00
_cell.angle_gamma   90.00
#
_symmetry.space_group_name_H-M   'P 1'
#
loop_
_entity.id
_entity.type
_entity.pdbx_description
1 polymer ?
#
loop_
_entity_poly.entity_id
_entity_poly.type
_entity_poly.pdbx_seq_one_letter_code
_entity_poly.pdbx_strand_id
1 'polypeptide(L)'
;MEGEAKCYESVDTLITNCDEERFRFTDEYLDSITPSGVPPHRLTLKTGAIVMLLRNIDVKEGLCNGTRLAVINSNNHVLQLEGITGELKGKRFFLPRMDMQPNNSKMLFKMTRRQFPVRLSFAMTINKSQGQSFERVGVLLNHQVFSHGQLYVAFSRCRSSDGLKVYSLNSAGVKCAKAKNIVLKSIIQ
;
A
#
# COMPACT_ATOMS: atom_id res chain seq x y z
N MET A 1 15.37 0.74 -10.12
CA MET A 1 14.53 -0.35 -10.68
C MET A 1 14.69 -0.26 -12.18
N GLU A 2 15.21 -1.30 -12.82
CA GLU A 2 15.33 -1.41 -14.28
C GLU A 2 14.03 -2.02 -14.85
N GLY A 3 13.68 -1.74 -16.11
CA GLY A 3 12.45 -2.20 -16.76
C GLY A 3 11.45 -1.10 -17.14
N GLU A 4 10.58 -1.38 -18.10
CA GLU A 4 9.56 -0.42 -18.56
C GLU A 4 8.40 -0.34 -17.55
N ALA A 5 7.89 0.86 -17.32
CA ALA A 5 6.70 1.04 -16.50
C ALA A 5 5.46 0.87 -17.37
N LYS A 6 4.47 0.12 -16.89
CA LYS A 6 3.23 -0.15 -17.60
C LYS A 6 2.04 0.46 -16.88
N CYS A 7 1.24 1.22 -17.62
CA CYS A 7 0.03 1.85 -17.09
C CYS A 7 -1.18 0.96 -17.37
N TYR A 8 -2.03 0.78 -16.36
CA TYR A 8 -3.29 0.09 -16.45
C TYR A 8 -4.40 1.07 -16.10
N GLU A 9 -5.31 1.32 -17.05
CA GLU A 9 -6.53 2.09 -16.82
C GLU A 9 -7.65 1.16 -16.36
N SER A 10 -8.46 1.64 -15.41
CA SER A 10 -9.63 0.92 -14.94
C SER A 10 -10.79 1.09 -15.90
N VAL A 11 -11.79 0.22 -15.75
CA VAL A 11 -13.11 0.43 -16.36
C VAL A 11 -14.07 0.73 -15.21
N ASP A 12 -14.63 1.92 -15.24
CA ASP A 12 -15.55 2.39 -14.20
C ASP A 12 -16.98 2.32 -14.70
N THR A 13 -17.92 2.05 -13.79
CA THR A 13 -19.32 1.88 -14.17
C THR A 13 -20.20 2.42 -13.05
N LEU A 14 -21.03 3.40 -13.38
CA LEU A 14 -22.08 3.91 -12.50
C LEU A 14 -23.17 2.85 -12.34
N ILE A 15 -23.52 2.51 -11.10
CA ILE A 15 -24.63 1.61 -10.78
C ILE A 15 -25.85 2.48 -10.49
N THR A 16 -26.63 2.74 -11.53
CA THR A 16 -27.90 3.47 -11.44
C THR A 16 -28.91 2.94 -12.45
N ASN A 17 -30.19 3.06 -12.10
CA ASN A 17 -31.32 2.83 -12.99
C ASN A 17 -31.92 4.15 -13.52
N CYS A 18 -31.35 5.30 -13.15
CA CYS A 18 -31.82 6.62 -13.52
C CYS A 18 -30.88 7.24 -14.56
N ASP A 19 -31.39 7.54 -15.75
CA ASP A 19 -30.57 8.13 -16.82
C ASP A 19 -30.11 9.56 -16.48
N GLU A 20 -30.88 10.32 -15.68
CA GLU A 20 -30.46 11.66 -15.21
C GLU A 20 -29.17 11.61 -14.38
N GLU A 21 -28.96 10.56 -13.58
CA GLU A 21 -27.72 10.39 -12.83
C GLU A 21 -26.52 10.09 -13.74
N ARG A 22 -26.73 9.40 -14.86
CA ARG A 22 -25.68 9.15 -15.87
C ARG A 22 -25.24 10.44 -16.55
N PHE A 23 -26.16 11.38 -16.79
CA PHE A 23 -25.80 12.70 -17.30
C PHE A 23 -25.09 13.57 -16.26
N ARG A 24 -25.38 13.34 -14.97
CA ARG A 24 -24.80 14.13 -13.88
C ARG A 24 -23.37 13.70 -13.52
N PHE A 25 -23.06 12.41 -13.63
CA PHE A 25 -21.75 11.86 -13.29
C PHE A 25 -21.08 11.28 -14.54
N THR A 26 -20.22 12.09 -15.18
CA THR A 26 -19.51 11.68 -16.40
C THR A 26 -18.41 10.65 -16.11
N ASP A 27 -17.98 9.92 -17.13
CA ASP A 27 -16.91 8.94 -17.02
C ASP A 27 -15.60 9.59 -16.55
N GLU A 28 -15.28 10.80 -17.03
CA GLU A 28 -14.08 11.53 -16.59
C GLU A 28 -14.13 11.87 -15.09
N TYR A 29 -15.33 12.16 -14.57
CA TYR A 29 -15.52 12.39 -13.14
C TYR A 29 -15.27 11.08 -12.36
N LEU A 30 -15.77 9.94 -12.83
CA LEU A 30 -15.54 8.63 -12.22
C LEU A 30 -14.04 8.26 -12.23
N ASP A 31 -13.36 8.51 -13.34
CA ASP A 31 -11.93 8.23 -13.49
C ASP A 31 -11.07 9.11 -12.58
N SER A 32 -11.52 10.35 -12.30
CA SER A 32 -10.79 11.32 -11.46
C SER A 32 -10.80 10.95 -9.96
N ILE A 33 -11.79 10.19 -9.50
CA ILE A 33 -11.95 9.86 -8.08
C ILE A 33 -11.28 8.54 -7.73
N THR A 34 -10.72 8.46 -6.54
CA THR A 34 -10.19 7.19 -5.97
C THR A 34 -10.75 6.98 -4.57
N PRO A 35 -11.99 6.48 -4.48
CA PRO A 35 -12.62 6.18 -3.20
C PRO A 35 -11.85 5.12 -2.39
N SER A 36 -12.09 5.09 -1.08
CA SER A 36 -11.53 4.06 -0.22
C SER A 36 -12.03 2.67 -0.60
N GLY A 37 -11.13 1.69 -0.67
CA GLY A 37 -11.45 0.30 -0.97
C GLY A 37 -11.38 -0.07 -2.46
N VAL A 38 -11.10 0.88 -3.35
CA VAL A 38 -10.83 0.62 -4.78
C VAL A 38 -9.44 1.14 -5.16
N PRO A 39 -8.77 0.53 -6.16
CA PRO A 39 -7.51 1.02 -6.68
C PRO A 39 -7.69 2.33 -7.47
N PRO A 40 -6.59 3.07 -7.73
CA PRO A 40 -6.64 4.23 -8.63
C PRO A 40 -7.07 3.82 -10.05
N HIS A 41 -7.71 4.75 -10.76
CA HIS A 41 -8.09 4.53 -12.17
C HIS A 41 -6.84 4.22 -13.01
N ARG A 42 -5.83 5.10 -12.96
CA ARG A 42 -4.51 4.87 -13.54
C ARG A 42 -3.59 4.19 -12.53
N LEU A 43 -3.29 2.92 -12.78
CA LEU A 43 -2.36 2.13 -12.00
C LEU A 43 -1.08 1.88 -12.80
N THR A 44 0.00 2.59 -12.49
CA THR A 44 1.31 2.39 -13.13
C THR A 44 2.16 1.44 -12.30
N LEU A 45 2.55 0.31 -12.89
CA LEU A 45 3.38 -0.71 -12.25
C LEU A 45 4.67 -0.94 -13.03
N LYS A 46 5.66 -1.47 -12.33
CA LYS A 46 6.95 -1.86 -12.89
C LYS A 46 7.44 -3.12 -12.19
N THR A 47 8.22 -3.95 -12.88
CA THR A 47 8.89 -5.10 -12.25
C THR A 47 9.71 -4.65 -11.04
N GLY A 48 9.57 -5.39 -9.94
CA GLY A 48 10.15 -5.08 -8.64
C GLY A 48 9.34 -4.09 -7.79
N ALA A 49 8.27 -3.49 -8.32
CA ALA A 49 7.41 -2.62 -7.50
C ALA A 49 6.74 -3.42 -6.39
N ILE A 50 6.66 -2.84 -5.19
CA ILE A 50 5.94 -3.44 -4.06
C ILE A 50 4.50 -2.97 -4.11
N VAL A 51 3.58 -3.92 -4.12
CA VAL A 51 2.14 -3.67 -4.12
C VAL A 51 1.49 -4.25 -2.87
N MET A 52 0.35 -3.70 -2.49
CA MET A 52 -0.48 -4.15 -1.39
C MET A 52 -1.86 -4.56 -1.92
N LEU A 53 -2.34 -5.75 -1.54
CA LEU A 53 -3.69 -6.21 -1.84
C LEU A 53 -4.74 -5.33 -1.15
N LEU A 54 -5.83 -5.05 -1.84
CA LEU A 54 -6.97 -4.26 -1.34
C LEU A 54 -8.15 -5.12 -0.87
N ARG A 55 -8.11 -6.42 -1.16
CA ARG A 55 -9.17 -7.40 -0.89
C ARG A 55 -8.56 -8.72 -0.41
N ASN A 56 -9.38 -9.49 0.29
CA ASN A 56 -9.07 -10.89 0.55
C ASN A 56 -9.32 -11.67 -0.75
N ILE A 57 -8.27 -12.29 -1.27
CA ILE A 57 -8.32 -13.10 -2.49
C ILE A 57 -8.37 -14.58 -2.11
N ASP A 58 -7.44 -15.00 -1.26
CA ASP A 58 -7.37 -16.34 -0.70
C ASP A 58 -6.80 -16.27 0.71
N VAL A 59 -7.69 -16.38 1.71
CA VAL A 59 -7.31 -16.28 3.12
C VAL A 59 -6.48 -17.50 3.55
N LYS A 60 -6.71 -18.67 2.95
CA LYS A 60 -5.99 -19.91 3.31
C LYS A 60 -4.54 -19.83 2.86
N GLU A 61 -4.30 -19.27 1.69
CA GLU A 61 -2.96 -19.00 1.16
C GLU A 61 -2.34 -17.68 1.66
N GLY A 62 -2.98 -16.97 2.60
CA GLY A 62 -2.47 -15.73 3.18
C GLY A 62 -2.57 -14.48 2.28
N LEU A 63 -3.28 -14.57 1.16
CA LEU A 63 -3.59 -13.45 0.26
C LEU A 63 -4.76 -12.61 0.78
N CYS A 64 -4.53 -11.96 1.92
CA CYS A 64 -5.49 -11.09 2.59
C CYS A 64 -5.28 -9.62 2.21
N ASN A 65 -6.29 -8.79 2.52
CA ASN A 65 -6.17 -7.34 2.42
C ASN A 65 -4.97 -6.85 3.27
N GLY A 66 -4.10 -6.05 2.67
CA GLY A 66 -2.89 -5.56 3.29
C GLY A 66 -1.64 -6.41 3.04
N THR A 67 -1.80 -7.65 2.55
CA THR A 67 -0.66 -8.50 2.15
C THR A 67 0.13 -7.79 1.06
N ARG A 68 1.46 -7.83 1.18
CA ARG A 68 2.37 -7.21 0.23
C ARG A 68 3.11 -8.22 -0.60
N LEU A 69 3.24 -7.87 -1.87
CA LEU A 69 3.84 -8.71 -2.89
C LEU A 69 4.73 -7.84 -3.78
N ALA A 70 5.78 -8.43 -4.33
CA ALA A 70 6.60 -7.81 -5.37
C ALA A 70 6.01 -8.16 -6.74
N VAL A 71 5.96 -7.18 -7.64
CA VAL A 71 5.61 -7.42 -9.05
C VAL A 71 6.78 -8.12 -9.73
N ILE A 72 6.57 -9.35 -10.18
CA ILE A 72 7.55 -10.09 -10.98
C ILE A 72 7.35 -9.80 -12.46
N ASN A 73 6.10 -9.82 -12.91
CA ASN A 73 5.74 -9.51 -14.29
C ASN A 73 4.36 -8.84 -14.34
N SER A 74 4.20 -7.93 -15.29
CA SER A 74 2.98 -7.16 -15.47
C SER A 74 2.43 -7.34 -16.90
N ASN A 75 1.66 -8.41 -17.09
CA ASN A 75 1.01 -8.71 -18.37
C ASN A 75 -0.32 -7.94 -18.50
N ASN A 76 -0.93 -7.94 -19.68
CA ASN A 76 -2.15 -7.15 -19.94
C ASN A 76 -3.34 -7.53 -19.02
N HIS A 77 -3.49 -8.82 -18.73
CA HIS A 77 -4.68 -9.36 -18.04
C HIS A 77 -4.39 -9.93 -16.65
N VAL A 78 -3.14 -10.24 -16.34
CA VAL A 78 -2.73 -10.91 -15.10
C VAL A 78 -1.41 -10.31 -14.61
N LEU A 79 -1.36 -9.98 -13.32
CA LEU A 79 -0.11 -9.67 -12.62
C LEU A 79 0.50 -10.96 -12.08
N GLN A 80 1.79 -11.14 -12.31
CA GLN A 80 2.57 -12.14 -11.61
C GLN A 80 3.25 -11.49 -10.42
N LEU A 81 2.94 -12.00 -9.23
CA LEU A 81 3.35 -11.44 -7.96
C LEU A 81 4.12 -12.47 -7.15
N GLU A 82 5.02 -12.02 -6.28
CA GLU A 82 5.75 -12.89 -5.36
C GLU A 82 5.65 -12.36 -3.93
N GLY A 83 5.45 -13.25 -2.95
CA GLY A 83 5.49 -12.88 -1.55
C GLY A 83 6.89 -12.45 -1.12
N ILE A 84 6.96 -11.37 -0.35
CA ILE A 84 8.24 -10.75 0.04
C ILE A 84 8.65 -11.02 1.50
N THR A 85 7.72 -11.50 2.33
CA THR A 85 7.91 -11.66 3.78
C THR A 85 7.20 -12.89 4.32
N GLY A 86 7.69 -13.43 5.44
CA GLY A 86 7.05 -14.52 6.17
C GLY A 86 6.94 -15.80 5.35
N GLU A 87 5.88 -16.57 5.60
CA GLU A 87 5.58 -17.85 4.93
C GLU A 87 5.27 -17.72 3.44
N LEU A 88 4.94 -16.50 2.99
CA LEU A 88 4.70 -16.21 1.58
C LEU A 88 5.98 -15.93 0.81
N LYS A 89 7.14 -15.76 1.49
CA LYS A 89 8.39 -15.37 0.84
C LYS A 89 8.75 -16.35 -0.28
N GLY A 90 8.88 -15.85 -1.50
CA GLY A 90 9.22 -16.65 -2.69
C GLY A 90 8.05 -17.39 -3.34
N LYS A 91 6.86 -17.43 -2.72
CA LYS A 91 5.66 -18.02 -3.35
C LYS A 91 5.15 -17.09 -4.46
N ARG A 92 4.79 -17.67 -5.61
CA ARG A 92 4.28 -16.94 -6.78
C ARG A 92 2.77 -17.02 -6.87
N PHE A 93 2.16 -15.90 -7.23
CA PHE A 93 0.72 -15.72 -7.36
C PHE A 93 0.38 -15.03 -8.67
N PHE A 94 -0.79 -15.36 -9.20
CA PHE A 94 -1.33 -14.76 -10.42
C PHE A 94 -2.61 -14.02 -10.06
N LEU A 95 -2.63 -12.71 -10.31
CA LEU A 95 -3.73 -11.84 -9.90
C LEU A 95 -4.38 -11.21 -11.14
N PRO A 96 -5.62 -11.58 -11.48
CA PRO A 96 -6.37 -10.93 -12.53
C PRO A 96 -6.99 -9.61 -12.05
N ARG A 97 -7.55 -8.83 -13.00
CA ARG A 97 -8.43 -7.71 -12.66
C ARG A 97 -9.76 -8.22 -12.11
N MET A 98 -10.37 -7.45 -11.23
CA MET A 98 -11.68 -7.75 -10.67
C MET A 98 -12.52 -6.49 -10.44
N ASP A 99 -13.82 -6.68 -10.29
CA ASP A 99 -14.77 -5.63 -9.95
C ASP A 99 -14.70 -5.32 -8.46
N MET A 100 -14.58 -4.03 -8.14
CA MET A 100 -14.56 -3.57 -6.76
C MET A 100 -15.50 -2.38 -6.61
N GLN A 101 -16.32 -2.42 -5.57
CA GLN A 101 -17.11 -1.28 -5.14
C GLN A 101 -16.39 -0.53 -4.02
N PRO A 102 -16.48 0.81 -3.99
CA PRO A 102 -16.02 1.60 -2.86
C PRO A 102 -16.61 1.13 -1.53
N ASN A 103 -15.80 1.17 -0.47
CA ASN A 103 -16.26 0.86 0.88
C ASN A 103 -16.94 2.06 1.58
N ASN A 104 -17.06 3.20 0.90
CA ASN A 104 -17.49 4.45 1.51
C ASN A 104 -19.03 4.60 1.43
N SER A 105 -19.70 4.53 2.58
CA SER A 105 -21.16 4.72 2.69
C SER A 105 -21.64 6.13 2.39
N LYS A 106 -20.74 7.12 2.30
CA LYS A 106 -21.08 8.54 2.08
C LYS A 106 -21.06 8.99 0.62
N MET A 107 -20.87 8.07 -0.32
CA MET A 107 -20.90 8.43 -1.74
C MET A 107 -22.32 8.75 -2.18
N LEU A 108 -22.47 9.85 -2.94
CA LEU A 108 -23.76 10.29 -3.49
C LEU A 108 -24.32 9.35 -4.56
N PHE A 109 -23.52 8.41 -5.02
CA PHE A 109 -23.86 7.43 -6.06
C PHE A 109 -23.09 6.13 -5.82
N LYS A 110 -23.54 5.05 -6.47
CA LYS A 110 -22.88 3.75 -6.44
C LYS A 110 -22.11 3.56 -7.73
N MET A 111 -20.91 2.98 -7.64
CA MET A 111 -20.12 2.62 -8.82
C MET A 111 -19.35 1.33 -8.57
N THR A 112 -18.90 0.74 -9.67
CA THR A 112 -17.95 -0.38 -9.69
C THR A 112 -16.72 0.03 -10.50
N ARG A 113 -15.53 -0.33 -10.00
CA ARG A 113 -14.26 -0.16 -10.70
C ARG A 113 -13.64 -1.52 -10.98
N ARG A 114 -13.43 -1.84 -12.26
CA ARG A 114 -12.72 -3.04 -12.71
C ARG A 114 -11.23 -2.76 -12.86
N GLN A 115 -10.42 -3.33 -11.98
CA GLN A 115 -8.96 -3.13 -11.98
C GLN A 115 -8.26 -4.24 -11.18
N PHE A 116 -6.93 -4.35 -11.26
CA PHE A 116 -6.19 -5.20 -10.34
C PHE A 116 -6.42 -4.76 -8.89
N PRO A 117 -6.69 -5.67 -7.94
CA PRO A 117 -7.02 -5.33 -6.55
C PRO A 117 -5.77 -5.00 -5.73
N VAL A 118 -4.92 -4.12 -6.26
CA VAL A 118 -3.65 -3.71 -5.67
C VAL A 118 -3.46 -2.20 -5.72
N ARG A 119 -2.60 -1.70 -4.83
CA ARG A 119 -2.02 -0.35 -4.91
C ARG A 119 -0.52 -0.40 -4.67
N LEU A 120 0.22 0.56 -5.20
CA LEU A 120 1.64 0.74 -4.86
C LEU A 120 1.82 0.94 -3.34
N SER A 121 2.84 0.30 -2.78
CA SER A 121 3.08 0.26 -1.34
C SER A 121 4.58 0.32 -1.02
N PHE A 122 5.25 1.40 -1.44
CA PHE A 122 6.67 1.62 -1.16
C PHE A 122 6.99 1.86 0.32
N ALA A 123 6.05 2.45 1.06
CA ALA A 123 6.23 2.80 2.46
C ALA A 123 5.16 2.14 3.32
N MET A 124 5.47 2.02 4.61
CA MET A 124 4.55 1.51 5.61
C MET A 124 4.69 2.27 6.91
N THR A 125 3.59 2.32 7.68
CA THR A 125 3.65 2.81 9.04
C THR A 125 4.40 1.81 9.93
N ILE A 126 5.05 2.32 10.97
CA ILE A 126 5.78 1.51 11.97
C ILE A 126 4.87 0.42 12.53
N ASN A 127 3.63 0.77 12.89
CA ASN A 127 2.65 -0.19 13.42
C ASN A 127 2.38 -1.35 12.47
N LYS A 128 2.27 -1.10 11.17
CA LYS A 128 2.05 -2.18 10.18
C LYS A 128 3.29 -3.05 9.98
N SER A 129 4.47 -2.57 10.34
CA SER A 129 5.73 -3.31 10.21
C SER A 129 5.98 -4.28 11.37
N GLN A 130 5.21 -4.18 12.44
CA GLN A 130 5.35 -5.03 13.62
C GLN A 130 5.21 -6.51 13.24
N GLY A 131 6.11 -7.34 13.79
CA GLY A 131 6.19 -8.77 13.47
C GLY A 131 6.92 -9.11 12.16
N GLN A 132 7.29 -8.12 11.34
CA GLN A 132 8.06 -8.34 10.11
C GLN A 132 9.54 -8.02 10.32
N SER A 133 10.40 -8.61 9.48
CA SER A 133 11.83 -8.33 9.42
C SER A 133 12.27 -8.08 7.99
N PHE A 134 13.10 -7.07 7.78
CA PHE A 134 13.61 -6.66 6.48
C PHE A 134 15.14 -6.60 6.52
N GLU A 135 15.77 -6.79 5.36
CA GLU A 135 17.23 -6.68 5.21
C GLU A 135 17.70 -5.22 5.19
N ARG A 136 16.89 -4.32 4.62
CA ARG A 136 17.15 -2.89 4.57
C ARG A 136 15.88 -2.12 4.90
N VAL A 137 15.99 -1.11 5.76
CA VAL A 137 14.87 -0.29 6.23
C VAL A 137 15.26 1.19 6.17
N GLY A 138 14.44 1.98 5.47
CA GLY A 138 14.44 3.44 5.58
C GLY A 138 13.36 3.88 6.56
N VAL A 139 13.74 4.55 7.64
CA VAL A 139 12.80 5.15 8.61
C VAL A 139 12.69 6.63 8.32
N LEU A 140 11.52 7.07 7.87
CA LEU A 140 11.19 8.48 7.66
C LEU A 140 10.42 9.03 8.86
N LEU A 141 11.03 9.98 9.57
CA LEU A 141 10.46 10.72 10.70
C LEU A 141 10.19 12.16 10.26
N ASN A 142 9.02 12.40 9.65
CA ASN A 142 8.58 13.76 9.29
C ASN A 142 8.37 14.64 10.52
N HIS A 143 8.02 14.01 11.65
CA HIS A 143 7.96 14.62 12.96
C HIS A 143 8.67 13.72 13.96
N GLN A 144 9.06 14.28 15.10
CA GLN A 144 9.65 13.52 16.19
C GLN A 144 8.66 12.45 16.68
N VAL A 145 9.19 11.27 17.04
CA VAL A 145 8.41 10.11 17.51
C VAL A 145 7.54 10.53 18.69
N PHE A 146 6.26 10.16 18.67
CA PHE A 146 5.26 10.69 19.59
C PHE A 146 4.85 9.72 20.69
N SER A 147 5.05 8.41 20.50
CA SER A 147 4.68 7.41 21.49
C SER A 147 5.82 6.48 21.88
N HIS A 148 5.61 5.86 23.04
CA HIS A 148 6.58 4.97 23.64
C HIS A 148 6.92 3.77 22.74
N GLY A 149 8.21 3.46 22.61
CA GLY A 149 8.68 2.23 21.95
C GLY A 149 8.54 2.21 20.42
N GLN A 150 7.95 3.23 19.78
CA GLN A 150 7.80 3.26 18.32
C GLN A 150 9.13 3.22 17.56
N LEU A 151 10.13 3.98 18.03
CA LEU A 151 11.45 3.99 17.41
C LEU A 151 12.14 2.63 17.55
N TYR A 152 11.99 2.00 18.72
CA TYR A 152 12.47 0.64 18.97
C TYR A 152 11.79 -0.38 18.04
N VAL A 153 10.47 -0.30 17.87
CA VAL A 153 9.74 -1.17 16.94
C VAL A 153 10.27 -0.98 15.53
N ALA A 154 10.46 0.25 15.06
CA ALA A 154 10.99 0.55 13.73
C ALA A 154 12.41 -0.03 13.52
N PHE A 155 13.31 0.19 14.49
CA PHE A 155 14.71 -0.25 14.38
C PHE A 155 14.84 -1.77 14.45
N SER A 156 14.07 -2.41 15.34
CA SER A 156 14.02 -3.87 15.45
C SER A 156 13.46 -4.58 14.21
N ARG A 157 12.93 -3.85 13.21
CA ARG A 157 12.53 -4.45 11.93
C ARG A 157 13.73 -4.73 11.02
N CYS A 158 14.87 -4.08 11.25
CA CYS A 158 16.08 -4.29 10.46
C CYS A 158 16.98 -5.33 11.14
N ARG A 159 17.53 -6.26 10.37
CA ARG A 159 18.40 -7.34 10.91
C ARG A 159 19.83 -6.89 11.21
N SER A 160 20.28 -5.79 10.63
CA SER A 160 21.60 -5.21 10.87
C SER A 160 21.52 -3.68 10.97
N SER A 161 22.47 -3.09 11.68
CA SER A 161 22.66 -1.63 11.72
C SER A 161 22.90 -1.04 10.32
N ASP A 162 23.68 -1.74 9.50
CA ASP A 162 24.07 -1.26 8.17
C ASP A 162 22.89 -1.20 7.18
N GLY A 163 21.88 -2.05 7.41
CA GLY A 163 20.64 -2.04 6.66
C GLY A 163 19.69 -0.91 7.05
N LEU A 164 19.93 -0.21 8.16
CA LEU A 164 19.01 0.80 8.70
C LEU A 164 19.48 2.22 8.34
N LYS A 165 18.61 3.00 7.70
CA LYS A 165 18.82 4.43 7.46
C LYS A 165 17.67 5.24 8.02
N VAL A 166 17.98 6.29 8.77
CA VAL A 166 16.98 7.16 9.38
C VAL A 166 17.06 8.54 8.74
N TYR A 167 15.92 9.04 8.25
CA TYR A 167 15.75 10.40 7.78
C TYR A 167 14.80 11.11 8.74
N SER A 168 15.29 12.13 9.45
CA SER A 168 14.54 12.83 10.50
C SER A 168 14.45 14.32 10.19
N LEU A 169 13.24 14.88 10.34
CA LEU A 169 12.93 16.29 10.20
C LEU A 169 12.52 16.87 11.56
N ASN A 170 12.86 18.13 11.82
CA ASN A 170 12.31 18.89 12.93
C ASN A 170 10.92 19.46 12.58
N SER A 171 10.27 20.11 13.54
CA SER A 171 8.94 20.73 13.32
C SER A 171 8.91 21.81 12.23
N ALA A 172 10.07 22.34 11.84
CA ALA A 172 10.22 23.31 10.75
C ALA A 172 10.58 22.66 9.40
N GLY A 173 10.54 21.32 9.29
CA GLY A 173 10.88 20.59 8.07
C GLY A 173 12.38 20.54 7.75
N VAL A 174 13.24 21.00 8.66
CA VAL A 174 14.70 20.98 8.50
C VAL A 174 15.25 19.66 8.99
N LYS A 175 16.20 19.09 8.23
CA LYS A 175 16.87 17.83 8.58
C LYS A 175 17.50 17.94 9.97
N CYS A 176 17.15 17.01 10.84
CA CYS A 176 17.62 16.95 12.21
C CYS A 176 18.42 15.67 12.43
N ALA A 177 19.64 15.77 12.97
CA ALA A 177 20.47 14.62 13.28
C ALA A 177 20.02 13.85 14.54
N LYS A 178 19.01 14.37 15.26
CA LYS A 178 18.51 13.81 16.51
C LYS A 178 17.06 13.35 16.35
N ALA A 179 16.78 12.17 16.90
CA ALA A 179 15.43 11.65 17.06
C ALA A 179 15.14 11.48 18.56
N LYS A 180 13.99 11.96 19.02
CA LYS A 180 13.49 11.75 20.39
C LYS A 180 13.11 10.29 20.53
N ASN A 181 13.73 9.60 21.48
CA ASN A 181 13.31 8.27 21.90
C ASN A 181 12.44 8.41 23.16
N ILE A 182 11.15 8.10 23.06
CA ILE A 182 10.22 8.19 24.19
C ILE A 182 10.19 6.83 24.90
N VAL A 183 10.70 6.79 26.13
CA VAL A 183 10.76 5.59 26.97
C VAL A 183 9.93 5.81 28.24
N LEU A 184 8.94 4.96 28.52
CA LEU A 184 8.19 4.99 29.77
C LEU A 184 9.11 4.56 30.91
N LYS A 185 9.19 5.39 31.95
CA LYS A 185 10.06 5.14 33.11
C LYS A 185 9.75 3.82 33.82
N SER A 186 8.50 3.34 33.79
CA SER A 186 8.10 2.07 34.42
C SER A 186 8.75 0.82 33.81
N ILE A 187 9.38 0.92 32.64
CA ILE A 187 10.07 -0.19 31.97
C ILE A 187 11.58 -0.16 32.20
N ILE A 188 12.12 0.98 32.64
CA ILE A 188 13.52 1.13 33.03
C ILE A 188 13.60 0.80 34.53
N GLN A 189 13.62 -0.50 34.85
CA GLN A 189 13.99 -0.97 36.19
C GLN A 189 15.51 -0.95 36.35
#